data_AF-A0A060Z6K5-F1
#
_entry.id   AF-A0A060Z6K5-F1
#
_cell.length_a   1.000
_cell.length_b   1.000
_cell.length_c   1.000
_cell.angle_alpha   90.00
_cell.angle_beta   90.00
_cell.angle_gamma   90.00
#
_symmetry.space_group_name_H-M   'P 1'
#
loop_
_entity.id
_entity.type
_entity.pdbx_description
1 polymer ?
#
loop_
_entity_poly.entity_id
_entity_poly.type
_entity_poly.pdbx_seq_one_letter_code
_entity_poly.pdbx_strand_id
1 'polypeptide(L)'
;MSLEASTPAPDLAPAPDLAPAPDLVPDPAPDLAPELTPDSAQAPELASDPVPTPAPPVPVMNPGCKIMTFRPTMEEFKDFAKYVAYMETQGAHRAGLAKVIPPKGWKPRQSYDTIEEMVIPAPIMQVVTGQSGLFTQYNIQKKSMTVGEYRQLANSRTYCTPRHKDFDDLERKYWKNLTFVSPIYGADVSGSIYDPVSQPR
;
A
#
# COMPACT_ATOMS: atom_id res chain seq x y z
N MET A 1 64.01 -30.97 9.13
CA MET A 1 63.74 -29.89 8.15
C MET A 1 62.61 -30.40 7.28
N SER A 2 61.38 -30.11 7.70
CA SER A 2 60.17 -30.64 7.08
C SER A 2 59.73 -29.70 5.95
N LEU A 3 59.47 -30.28 4.78
CA LEU A 3 58.98 -29.61 3.60
C LEU A 3 57.48 -29.31 3.80
N GLU A 4 57.09 -28.03 3.85
CA GLU A 4 55.68 -27.63 3.73
C GLU A 4 55.33 -27.49 2.25
N ALA A 5 54.36 -28.29 1.81
CA ALA A 5 53.74 -28.21 0.50
C ALA A 5 52.63 -27.16 0.51
N SER A 6 52.65 -26.28 -0.49
CA SER A 6 51.66 -25.24 -0.72
C SER A 6 50.33 -25.86 -1.19
N THR A 7 49.24 -25.63 -0.46
CA THR A 7 47.88 -25.99 -0.89
C THR A 7 47.34 -24.98 -1.91
N PRO A 8 46.73 -25.40 -3.03
CA PRO A 8 46.09 -24.49 -3.97
C PRO A 8 44.64 -24.16 -3.55
N ALA A 9 44.18 -22.96 -3.94
CA ALA A 9 42.81 -22.46 -3.72
C ALA A 9 41.77 -23.30 -4.48
N PRO A 10 40.51 -23.39 -4.00
CA PRO A 10 39.47 -24.16 -4.67
C PRO A 10 39.00 -23.47 -5.96
N ASP A 11 38.88 -24.29 -6.99
CA ASP A 11 38.44 -23.98 -8.34
C ASP A 11 36.96 -23.56 -8.35
N LEU A 12 36.66 -22.40 -8.93
CA LEU A 12 35.29 -21.92 -9.13
C LEU A 12 34.67 -22.67 -10.32
N ALA A 13 33.74 -23.57 -10.03
CA ALA A 13 32.95 -24.23 -11.06
C ALA A 13 32.18 -23.20 -11.91
N PRO A 14 32.05 -23.41 -13.24
CA PRO A 14 31.32 -22.50 -14.11
C PRO A 14 29.80 -22.62 -13.86
N ALA A 15 29.10 -21.50 -13.99
CA ALA A 15 27.64 -21.43 -13.85
C ALA A 15 26.93 -22.32 -14.89
N PRO A 16 25.79 -22.94 -14.54
CA PRO A 16 25.03 -23.72 -15.50
C PRO A 16 24.37 -22.81 -16.54
N ASP A 17 24.45 -23.25 -17.80
CA ASP A 17 23.88 -22.62 -18.98
C ASP A 17 22.35 -22.57 -18.86
N LEU A 18 21.80 -21.34 -18.80
CA LEU A 18 20.36 -21.09 -18.75
C LEU A 18 19.81 -21.22 -20.18
N ALA A 19 19.08 -22.31 -20.44
CA ALA A 19 18.33 -22.49 -21.67
C ALA A 19 17.38 -21.30 -21.93
N PRO A 20 17.14 -20.91 -23.20
CA PRO A 20 16.26 -19.81 -23.52
C PRO A 20 14.81 -20.14 -23.17
N ALA A 21 14.08 -19.13 -22.69
CA ALA A 21 12.66 -19.23 -22.37
C ALA A 21 11.83 -19.58 -23.62
N PRO A 22 10.73 -20.35 -23.48
CA PRO A 22 9.85 -20.65 -24.60
C PRO A 22 9.06 -19.40 -25.03
N ASP A 23 8.95 -19.20 -26.35
CA ASP A 23 8.17 -18.13 -26.97
C ASP A 23 6.70 -18.21 -26.54
N LEU A 24 6.22 -17.15 -25.87
CA LEU A 24 4.80 -16.98 -25.55
C LEU A 24 4.08 -16.47 -26.80
N VAL A 25 3.29 -17.35 -27.40
CA VAL A 25 2.34 -17.02 -28.46
C VAL A 25 1.26 -16.11 -27.85
N PRO A 26 0.92 -14.95 -28.44
CA PRO A 26 -0.17 -14.12 -27.94
C PRO A 26 -1.52 -14.80 -28.22
N ASP A 27 -2.38 -14.83 -27.19
CA ASP A 27 -3.76 -15.31 -27.31
C ASP A 27 -4.58 -14.48 -28.34
N PRO A 28 -5.50 -15.10 -29.09
CA PRO A 28 -6.36 -14.38 -30.02
C PRO A 28 -7.40 -13.52 -29.28
N ALA A 29 -7.65 -12.33 -29.82
CA ALA A 29 -8.64 -11.38 -29.32
C ALA A 29 -10.07 -11.98 -29.31
N PRO A 30 -10.94 -11.59 -28.35
CA PRO A 30 -12.30 -12.08 -28.31
C PRO A 30 -13.14 -11.49 -29.47
N ASP A 31 -13.95 -12.38 -30.03
CA ASP A 31 -14.84 -12.26 -31.18
C ASP A 31 -15.89 -11.15 -30.99
N LEU A 32 -16.07 -10.31 -32.02
CA LEU A 32 -17.03 -9.22 -32.05
C LEU A 32 -18.43 -9.79 -32.34
N ALA A 33 -19.37 -9.56 -31.41
CA ALA A 33 -20.78 -9.93 -31.56
C ALA A 33 -21.44 -9.27 -32.79
N PRO A 34 -22.46 -9.90 -33.41
CA PRO A 34 -22.97 -9.49 -34.71
C PRO A 34 -23.85 -8.24 -34.66
N GLU A 35 -23.73 -7.47 -35.75
CA GLU A 35 -24.45 -6.26 -36.13
C GLU A 35 -25.97 -6.49 -36.24
N LEU A 36 -26.77 -5.67 -35.54
CA LEU A 36 -28.22 -5.59 -35.70
C LEU A 36 -28.55 -4.39 -36.60
N THR A 37 -29.21 -4.68 -37.73
CA THR A 37 -29.70 -3.72 -38.72
C THR A 37 -30.81 -2.81 -38.17
N PRO A 38 -31.02 -1.60 -38.73
CA PRO A 38 -31.92 -0.60 -38.18
C PRO A 38 -33.37 -0.85 -38.64
N ASP A 39 -34.31 -0.94 -37.70
CA ASP A 39 -35.73 -0.81 -38.01
C ASP A 39 -36.23 0.57 -37.59
N SER A 40 -36.90 1.23 -38.52
CA SER A 40 -37.45 2.57 -38.38
C SER A 40 -38.80 2.49 -37.67
N ALA A 41 -38.88 3.04 -36.46
CA ALA A 41 -40.15 3.37 -35.83
C ALA A 41 -40.06 4.74 -35.16
N GLN A 42 -40.92 5.65 -35.62
CA GLN A 42 -41.05 7.05 -35.17
C GLN A 42 -41.18 7.17 -33.64
N ALA A 43 -40.31 7.98 -33.05
CA ALA A 43 -40.47 8.48 -31.68
C ALA A 43 -41.31 9.78 -31.69
N PRO A 44 -42.23 9.99 -30.72
CA PRO A 44 -42.96 11.24 -30.60
C PRO A 44 -42.02 12.34 -30.07
N GLU A 45 -42.13 13.54 -30.63
CA GLU A 45 -41.42 14.74 -30.14
C GLU A 45 -41.79 15.01 -28.68
N LEU A 46 -40.84 14.79 -27.76
CA LEU A 46 -40.91 15.28 -26.39
C LEU A 46 -40.48 16.74 -26.39
N ALA A 47 -41.36 17.63 -25.92
CA ALA A 47 -41.09 19.05 -25.76
C ALA A 47 -39.77 19.29 -25.01
N SER A 48 -38.91 20.15 -25.55
CA SER A 48 -37.64 20.53 -24.94
C SER A 48 -37.87 21.34 -23.67
N ASP A 49 -37.43 20.83 -22.52
CA ASP A 49 -37.31 21.59 -21.28
C ASP A 49 -36.34 22.78 -21.46
N PRO A 50 -36.58 23.91 -20.77
CA PRO A 50 -35.70 25.08 -20.86
C PRO A 50 -34.32 24.78 -20.29
N VAL A 51 -33.28 25.15 -21.04
CA VAL A 51 -31.87 25.06 -20.66
C VAL A 51 -31.65 25.75 -19.30
N PRO A 52 -31.13 25.06 -18.26
CA PRO A 52 -30.82 25.71 -17.00
C PRO A 52 -29.64 26.67 -17.21
N THR A 53 -29.83 27.92 -16.82
CA THR A 53 -28.80 28.98 -16.78
C THR A 53 -27.52 28.47 -16.11
N PRO A 54 -26.31 28.77 -16.65
CA PRO A 54 -25.07 28.31 -16.03
C PRO A 54 -24.94 28.88 -14.62
N ALA A 55 -24.87 28.00 -13.62
CA ALA A 55 -24.54 28.39 -12.26
C ALA A 55 -23.17 29.10 -12.26
N PRO A 56 -22.96 30.12 -11.40
CA PRO A 56 -21.66 30.74 -11.26
C PRO A 56 -20.58 29.69 -10.95
N PRO A 57 -19.35 29.84 -11.46
CA PRO A 57 -18.30 28.85 -11.26
C PRO A 57 -18.06 28.66 -9.75
N VAL A 58 -18.39 27.45 -9.26
CA VAL A 58 -18.15 27.07 -7.87
C VAL A 58 -16.64 27.21 -7.62
N PRO A 59 -16.22 27.93 -6.55
CA PRO A 59 -14.81 28.05 -6.22
C PRO A 59 -14.19 26.67 -6.09
N VAL A 60 -13.18 26.39 -6.92
CA VAL A 60 -12.49 25.11 -6.90
C VAL A 60 -11.57 25.07 -5.69
N MET A 61 -11.94 24.29 -4.67
CA MET A 61 -11.08 24.09 -3.50
C MET A 61 -9.87 23.21 -3.80
N ASN A 62 -8.77 23.46 -3.08
CA ASN A 62 -7.48 22.78 -3.23
C ASN A 62 -7.00 22.67 -4.70
N PRO A 63 -6.83 23.80 -5.43
CA PRO A 63 -6.43 23.79 -6.85
C PRO A 63 -5.09 23.09 -7.11
N GLY A 64 -4.19 23.07 -6.12
CA GLY A 64 -2.87 22.43 -6.21
C GLY A 64 -2.84 20.95 -5.83
N CYS A 65 -3.99 20.31 -5.60
CA CYS A 65 -4.11 18.89 -5.22
C CYS A 65 -3.17 18.48 -4.07
N LYS A 66 -3.00 19.34 -3.07
CA LYS A 66 -2.09 19.10 -1.95
C LYS A 66 -2.74 18.15 -0.93
N ILE A 67 -1.94 17.25 -0.35
CA ILE A 67 -2.38 16.42 0.78
C ILE A 67 -2.74 17.34 1.95
N MET A 68 -3.98 17.26 2.41
CA MET A 68 -4.49 18.08 3.50
C MET A 68 -4.40 17.36 4.84
N THR A 69 -4.17 18.11 5.93
CA THR A 69 -4.19 17.58 7.30
C THR A 69 -5.32 18.23 8.10
N PHE A 70 -6.21 17.41 8.65
CA PHE A 70 -7.37 17.81 9.45
C PHE A 70 -7.18 17.47 10.92
N ARG A 71 -7.78 18.28 11.80
CA ARG A 71 -7.67 18.18 13.27
C ARG A 71 -9.06 18.42 13.89
N PRO A 72 -10.00 17.46 13.78
CA PRO A 72 -11.36 17.63 14.27
C PRO A 72 -11.42 17.89 15.78
N THR A 73 -12.48 18.56 16.22
CA THR A 73 -12.90 18.50 17.63
C THR A 73 -13.55 17.16 17.96
N MET A 74 -13.80 16.89 19.24
CA MET A 74 -14.50 15.67 19.64
C MET A 74 -15.90 15.59 19.02
N GLU A 75 -16.60 16.72 18.91
CA GLU A 75 -17.93 16.83 18.32
C GLU A 75 -17.90 16.54 16.82
N GLU A 76 -16.92 17.07 16.09
CA GLU A 76 -16.74 16.83 14.66
C GLU A 76 -16.34 15.37 14.37
N PHE A 77 -15.59 14.74 15.28
CA PHE A 77 -15.06 13.39 15.12
C PHE A 77 -16.09 12.28 15.38
N LYS A 78 -17.26 12.60 15.95
CA LYS A 78 -18.31 11.62 16.28
C LYS A 78 -18.92 10.97 15.04
N ASP A 79 -19.11 11.73 13.97
CA ASP A 79 -19.77 11.27 12.74
C ASP A 79 -18.74 11.16 11.61
N PHE A 80 -18.30 9.91 11.38
CA PHE A 80 -17.30 9.60 10.36
C PHE A 80 -17.74 10.04 8.96
N ALA A 81 -18.95 9.68 8.54
CA ALA A 81 -19.43 9.94 7.18
C ALA A 81 -19.59 11.44 6.93
N LYS A 82 -20.15 12.16 7.92
CA LYS A 82 -20.26 13.62 7.86
C LYS A 82 -18.89 14.29 7.80
N TYR A 83 -17.91 13.82 8.56
CA TYR A 83 -16.56 14.41 8.54
C TYR A 83 -15.82 14.12 7.22
N VAL A 84 -16.00 12.94 6.63
CA VAL A 84 -15.49 12.64 5.28
C VAL A 84 -16.10 13.60 4.25
N ALA A 85 -17.42 13.73 4.22
CA ALA A 85 -18.11 14.67 3.32
C ALA A 85 -17.61 16.11 3.52
N TYR A 86 -17.41 16.56 4.77
CA TYR A 86 -16.81 17.85 5.06
C TYR A 86 -15.41 17.99 4.45
N MET A 87 -14.50 17.03 4.64
CA MET A 87 -13.16 17.07 4.04
C MET A 87 -13.22 17.17 2.50
N GLU A 88 -14.21 16.53 1.87
CA GLU A 88 -14.41 16.63 0.43
C GLU A 88 -14.84 18.03 -0.01
N THR A 89 -15.70 18.72 0.75
CA THR A 89 -16.05 20.13 0.48
C THR A 89 -14.83 21.06 0.51
N GLN A 90 -13.80 20.70 1.29
CA GLN A 90 -12.54 21.43 1.36
C GLN A 90 -11.55 21.05 0.25
N GLY A 91 -11.91 20.11 -0.63
CA GLY A 91 -11.08 19.66 -1.76
C GLY A 91 -10.03 18.61 -1.40
N ALA A 92 -10.15 17.91 -0.26
CA ALA A 92 -9.16 16.92 0.17
C ALA A 92 -9.03 15.73 -0.80
N HIS A 93 -10.15 15.27 -1.35
CA HIS A 93 -10.21 14.14 -2.29
C HIS A 93 -9.34 14.34 -3.53
N ARG A 94 -9.09 15.60 -3.93
CA ARG A 94 -8.30 15.92 -5.12
C ARG A 94 -6.83 15.51 -5.02
N ALA A 95 -6.32 15.34 -3.81
CA ALA A 95 -4.97 14.83 -3.58
C ALA A 95 -4.88 13.30 -3.62
N GLY A 96 -6.02 12.58 -3.58
CA GLY A 96 -6.06 11.12 -3.41
C GLY A 96 -5.69 10.62 -2.01
N LEU A 97 -5.21 11.49 -1.13
CA LEU A 97 -4.84 11.18 0.26
C LEU A 97 -5.08 12.40 1.17
N ALA A 98 -5.62 12.13 2.36
CA ALA A 98 -5.78 13.10 3.43
C ALA A 98 -5.31 12.51 4.76
N LYS A 99 -4.81 13.36 5.66
CA LYS A 99 -4.42 12.97 7.01
C LYS A 99 -5.42 13.54 8.02
N VAL A 100 -5.97 12.69 8.89
CA VAL A 100 -6.79 13.13 10.04
C VAL A 100 -6.02 12.83 11.32
N ILE A 101 -5.79 13.86 12.13
CA ILE A 101 -5.21 13.71 13.46
C ILE A 101 -6.38 13.74 14.46
N PRO A 102 -6.67 12.63 15.16
CA PRO A 102 -7.84 12.57 16.03
C PRO A 102 -7.76 13.58 17.19
N PRO A 103 -8.91 13.95 17.79
CA PRO A 103 -8.96 14.87 18.91
C PRO A 103 -8.11 14.36 20.08
N LYS A 104 -7.48 15.29 20.81
CA LYS A 104 -6.71 14.95 22.01
C LYS A 104 -7.59 14.18 23.00
N GLY A 105 -7.11 13.03 23.48
CA GLY A 105 -7.82 12.19 24.45
C GLY A 105 -8.64 11.06 23.81
N TRP A 106 -8.97 11.14 22.52
CA TRP A 106 -9.55 9.99 21.82
C TRP A 106 -8.49 8.89 21.69
N LYS A 107 -8.85 7.66 22.08
CA LYS A 107 -8.01 6.48 21.91
C LYS A 107 -8.87 5.32 21.40
N PRO A 108 -8.36 4.51 20.44
CA PRO A 108 -9.09 3.34 19.96
C PRO A 108 -9.07 2.19 20.97
N ARG A 109 -8.03 2.16 21.83
CA ARG A 109 -7.88 1.19 22.92
C ARG A 109 -7.09 1.76 24.10
N GLN A 110 -7.17 1.10 25.26
CA GLN A 110 -6.43 1.52 26.46
C GLN A 110 -4.93 1.19 26.45
N SER A 111 -4.54 -0.04 26.10
CA SER A 111 -3.13 -0.49 26.06
C SER A 111 -2.87 -1.44 24.89
N TYR A 112 -1.60 -1.57 24.47
CA TYR A 112 -1.14 -2.52 23.45
C TYR A 112 -0.40 -3.75 23.98
N ASP A 113 -0.29 -3.93 25.30
CA ASP A 113 0.53 -5.00 25.90
C ASP A 113 0.06 -6.42 25.53
N THR A 114 -1.21 -6.59 25.15
CA THR A 114 -1.81 -7.89 24.83
C THR A 114 -1.64 -8.34 23.38
N ILE A 115 -1.00 -7.55 22.51
CA ILE A 115 -0.93 -7.89 21.08
C ILE A 115 0.13 -8.92 20.74
N GLU A 116 1.07 -9.20 21.64
CA GLU A 116 2.23 -10.05 21.34
C GLU A 116 1.85 -11.48 20.94
N GLU A 117 0.77 -12.00 21.53
CA GLU A 117 0.25 -13.35 21.29
C GLU A 117 -0.61 -13.45 20.02
N MET A 118 -0.95 -12.32 19.39
CA MET A 118 -1.71 -12.33 18.13
C MET A 118 -0.92 -13.06 17.04
N VAL A 119 -1.62 -13.86 16.25
CA VAL A 119 -1.02 -14.65 15.17
C VAL A 119 -1.05 -13.87 13.86
N ILE A 120 0.08 -13.86 13.17
CA ILE A 120 0.22 -13.47 11.76
C ILE A 120 0.19 -14.77 10.95
N PRO A 121 -0.94 -15.14 10.30
CA PRO A 121 -1.11 -16.48 9.74
C PRO A 121 -0.20 -16.76 8.54
N ALA A 122 0.02 -15.75 7.70
CA ALA A 122 0.76 -15.86 6.44
C ALA A 122 1.65 -14.63 6.20
N PRO A 123 2.73 -14.44 6.99
CA PRO A 123 3.67 -13.35 6.76
C PRO A 123 4.31 -13.48 5.38
N ILE A 124 4.51 -12.36 4.69
CA ILE A 124 5.07 -12.33 3.33
C ILE A 124 6.46 -11.71 3.33
N MET A 125 7.44 -12.41 2.75
CA MET A 125 8.75 -11.82 2.45
C MET A 125 8.67 -11.07 1.13
N GLN A 126 9.07 -9.81 1.14
CA GLN A 126 8.96 -8.90 0.00
C GLN A 126 10.29 -8.88 -0.75
N VAL A 127 10.39 -9.70 -1.81
CA VAL A 127 11.57 -9.74 -2.67
C VAL A 127 11.43 -8.65 -3.72
N VAL A 128 12.32 -7.67 -3.68
CA VAL A 128 12.31 -6.54 -4.63
C VAL A 128 13.45 -6.71 -5.64
N THR A 129 13.13 -6.52 -6.91
CA THR A 129 14.08 -6.49 -8.02
C THR A 129 13.89 -5.21 -8.83
N GLY A 130 14.91 -4.79 -9.57
CA GLY A 130 14.89 -3.55 -10.35
C GLY A 130 15.99 -2.57 -9.94
N GLN A 131 16.02 -1.41 -10.59
CA GLN A 131 17.07 -0.39 -10.43
C GLN A 131 16.60 0.98 -10.92
N SER A 132 17.38 2.02 -10.61
CA SER A 132 17.16 3.39 -11.08
C SER A 132 15.75 3.94 -10.81
N GLY A 133 15.17 3.58 -9.67
CA GLY A 133 13.85 4.06 -9.24
C GLY A 133 12.66 3.24 -9.78
N LEU A 134 12.90 2.22 -10.61
CA LEU A 134 11.87 1.32 -11.12
C LEU A 134 12.08 -0.09 -10.54
N PHE A 135 11.06 -0.60 -9.85
CA PHE A 135 11.14 -1.86 -9.13
C PHE A 135 9.90 -2.72 -9.31
N THR A 136 10.09 -4.03 -9.16
CA THR A 136 9.01 -5.02 -9.05
C THR A 136 9.19 -5.79 -7.75
N GLN A 137 8.10 -5.91 -6.99
CA GLN A 137 8.06 -6.66 -5.73
C GLN A 137 7.30 -7.98 -5.93
N TYR A 138 7.89 -9.07 -5.46
CA TYR A 138 7.27 -10.39 -5.36
C TYR A 138 7.09 -10.76 -3.90
N ASN A 139 5.97 -11.42 -3.58
CA ASN A 139 5.64 -11.82 -2.21
C ASN A 139 5.84 -13.33 -2.05
N ILE A 140 6.72 -13.73 -1.12
CA ILE A 140 6.96 -15.14 -0.78
C ILE A 140 6.38 -15.40 0.61
N GLN A 141 5.31 -16.20 0.68
CA GLN A 141 4.71 -16.58 1.96
C GLN A 141 5.70 -17.34 2.85
N LYS A 142 5.70 -17.01 4.13
CA LYS A 142 6.49 -17.65 5.20
C LYS A 142 5.56 -18.36 6.18
N LYS A 143 6.17 -19.12 7.09
CA LYS A 143 5.43 -19.82 8.15
C LYS A 143 4.80 -18.81 9.10
N SER A 144 3.63 -19.17 9.62
CA SER A 144 2.93 -18.42 10.67
C SER A 144 3.86 -18.08 11.83
N MET A 145 3.66 -16.89 12.41
CA MET A 145 4.39 -16.42 13.59
C MET A 145 3.49 -15.50 14.42
N THR A 146 3.83 -15.32 15.67
CA THR A 146 3.20 -14.33 16.56
C THR A 146 3.72 -12.92 16.28
N VAL A 147 2.95 -11.90 16.68
CA VAL A 147 3.41 -10.50 16.66
C VAL A 147 4.65 -10.31 17.54
N GLY A 148 4.76 -11.04 18.66
CA GLY A 148 5.94 -11.04 19.53
C GLY A 148 7.21 -11.52 18.80
N GLU A 149 7.13 -12.64 18.09
CA GLU A 149 8.22 -13.16 17.25
C GLU A 149 8.55 -12.19 16.11
N TYR A 150 7.54 -11.65 15.43
CA TYR A 150 7.71 -10.66 14.39
C TYR A 150 8.43 -9.39 14.90
N ARG A 151 8.08 -8.90 16.09
CA ARG A 151 8.74 -7.76 16.73
C ARG A 151 10.21 -8.05 17.04
N GLN A 152 10.53 -9.25 17.53
CA GLN A 152 11.92 -9.65 17.76
C GLN A 152 12.70 -9.68 16.45
N LEU A 153 12.08 -10.21 15.38
CA LEU A 153 12.67 -10.23 14.05
C LEU A 153 12.94 -8.82 13.50
N ALA A 154 11.93 -7.94 13.56
CA ALA A 154 12.01 -6.55 13.11
C ALA A 154 13.07 -5.73 13.85
N ASN A 155 13.34 -6.06 15.13
CA ASN A 155 14.37 -5.39 15.93
C ASN A 155 15.74 -6.09 15.91
N SER A 156 15.85 -7.23 15.21
CA SER A 156 17.13 -7.93 15.05
C SER A 156 18.12 -7.07 14.24
N ARG A 157 19.42 -7.37 14.38
CA ARG A 157 20.49 -6.68 13.65
C ARG A 157 20.28 -6.65 12.12
N THR A 158 19.57 -7.64 11.58
CA THR A 158 19.34 -7.78 10.14
C THR A 158 18.25 -6.85 9.62
N TYR A 159 17.18 -6.63 10.39
CA TYR A 159 15.97 -5.95 9.92
C TYR A 159 15.68 -4.62 10.62
N CYS A 160 16.43 -4.29 11.68
CA CYS A 160 16.20 -3.05 12.41
C CYS A 160 16.43 -1.81 11.55
N THR A 161 15.74 -0.74 11.90
CA THR A 161 15.87 0.54 11.22
C THR A 161 17.33 1.01 11.28
N PRO A 162 17.97 1.33 10.14
CA PRO A 162 19.34 1.83 10.14
C PRO A 162 19.40 3.18 10.85
N ARG A 163 20.55 3.52 11.44
CA ARG A 163 20.78 4.86 12.01
C ARG A 163 20.55 5.92 10.94
N HIS A 164 19.82 6.97 11.25
CA HIS A 164 19.50 8.07 10.34
C HIS A 164 19.32 9.36 11.13
N LYS A 165 19.55 10.51 10.47
CA LYS A 165 19.46 11.84 11.10
C LYS A 165 18.07 12.47 11.06
N ASP A 166 17.33 12.25 9.98
CA ASP A 166 16.04 12.85 9.66
C ASP A 166 15.27 11.93 8.70
N PHE A 167 14.02 12.30 8.37
CA PHE A 167 13.18 11.50 7.47
C PHE A 167 13.77 11.43 6.06
N ASP A 168 14.36 12.51 5.55
CA ASP A 168 14.95 12.53 4.20
C ASP A 168 16.15 11.57 4.09
N ASP A 169 16.96 11.46 5.15
CA ASP A 169 18.06 10.49 5.22
C ASP A 169 17.56 9.04 5.26
N LEU A 170 16.48 8.79 6.01
CA LEU A 170 15.86 7.47 6.03
C LEU A 170 15.23 7.12 4.68
N GLU A 171 14.57 8.08 4.02
CA GLU A 171 13.99 7.90 2.68
C GLU A 171 15.08 7.60 1.63
N ARG A 172 16.19 8.35 1.64
CA ARG A 172 17.34 8.06 0.77
C ARG A 172 17.88 6.65 1.01
N LYS A 173 17.97 6.22 2.28
CA LYS A 173 18.42 4.86 2.64
C LYS A 173 17.41 3.79 2.21
N TYR A 174 16.12 4.06 2.31
CA TYR A 174 15.08 3.16 1.84
C TYR A 174 15.24 2.89 0.34
N TRP A 175 15.21 3.93 -0.49
CA TRP A 175 15.32 3.77 -1.96
C TRP A 175 16.67 3.21 -2.41
N LYS A 176 17.76 3.57 -1.72
CA LYS A 176 19.10 3.04 -2.04
C LYS A 176 19.24 1.55 -1.73
N ASN A 177 18.57 1.06 -0.68
CA ASN A 177 18.81 -0.28 -0.15
C ASN A 177 17.67 -1.28 -0.36
N LEU A 178 16.60 -0.88 -1.05
CA LEU A 178 15.36 -1.64 -1.21
C LEU A 178 15.55 -3.10 -1.69
N THR A 179 16.60 -3.38 -2.45
CA THR A 179 16.86 -4.70 -3.06
C THR A 179 17.84 -5.59 -2.27
N PHE A 180 18.48 -5.11 -1.19
CA PHE A 180 19.53 -5.89 -0.51
C PHE A 180 19.00 -6.92 0.49
N VAL A 181 18.06 -6.51 1.33
CA VAL A 181 17.45 -7.39 2.35
C VAL A 181 15.96 -7.38 2.11
N SER A 182 15.38 -8.55 1.83
CA SER A 182 13.94 -8.71 1.66
C SER A 182 13.24 -8.67 3.02
N PRO A 183 12.49 -7.61 3.36
CA PRO A 183 11.79 -7.55 4.64
C PRO A 183 10.65 -8.57 4.68
N ILE A 184 10.18 -8.87 5.89
CA ILE A 184 8.96 -9.65 6.11
C ILE A 184 7.85 -8.66 6.52
N TYR A 185 6.66 -8.81 5.94
CA TYR A 185 5.49 -8.01 6.24
C TYR A 185 4.33 -8.90 6.70
N GLY A 186 3.79 -8.60 7.89
CA GLY A 186 2.58 -9.25 8.43
C GLY A 186 1.30 -8.61 7.89
N ALA A 187 1.10 -8.70 6.57
CA ALA A 187 -0.07 -8.16 5.88
C ALA A 187 -1.33 -9.04 6.04
N ASP A 188 -2.48 -8.48 5.68
CA ASP A 188 -3.74 -9.20 5.46
C ASP A 188 -4.22 -10.07 6.64
N VAL A 189 -3.92 -9.63 7.86
CA VAL A 189 -4.38 -10.27 9.10
C VAL A 189 -5.81 -9.81 9.40
N SER A 190 -6.78 -10.71 9.23
CA SER A 190 -8.18 -10.47 9.61
C SER A 190 -8.32 -10.23 11.12
N GLY A 191 -8.87 -9.08 11.50
CA GLY A 191 -9.15 -8.75 12.90
C GLY A 191 -9.28 -7.25 13.16
N SER A 192 -9.48 -6.88 14.42
CA SER A 192 -9.45 -5.49 14.88
C SER A 192 -8.76 -5.42 16.25
N ILE A 193 -8.03 -4.33 16.47
CA ILE A 193 -7.40 -4.00 17.77
C ILE A 193 -8.11 -2.85 18.48
N TYR A 194 -9.30 -2.44 18.00
CA TYR A 194 -10.16 -1.49 18.70
C TYR A 194 -10.83 -2.19 19.89
N ASP A 195 -10.92 -1.51 21.03
CA ASP A 195 -11.71 -2.03 22.16
C ASP A 195 -13.18 -2.19 21.71
N PRO A 196 -13.87 -3.27 22.12
CA PRO A 196 -15.27 -3.47 21.83
C PRO A 196 -16.09 -2.25 22.21
N VAL A 197 -17.12 -1.94 21.41
CA VAL A 197 -18.07 -0.86 21.68
C VAL A 197 -19.07 -1.32 22.74
N SER A 198 -18.60 -1.71 23.92
CA SER A 198 -19.46 -2.20 25.00
C SER A 198 -19.89 -1.11 25.98
N GLN A 199 -19.51 0.16 25.75
CA GLN A 199 -20.08 1.31 26.46
C GLN A 199 -20.25 2.53 25.52
N PRO A 200 -21.32 3.33 25.69
CA PRO A 200 -21.42 4.62 25.03
C PRO A 200 -20.22 5.48 25.45
N ARG A 201 -19.45 5.96 24.47
CA ARG A 201 -18.32 6.87 24.68
C ARG A 201 -18.79 8.31 24.68
#